data_AF-E1ZGF6-F1
#
_entry.id   AF-E1ZGF6-F1
#
_cell.length_a   1.000
_cell.length_b   1.000
_cell.length_c   1.000
_cell.angle_alpha   90.00
_cell.angle_beta   90.00
_cell.angle_gamma   90.00
#
_symmetry.space_group_name_H-M   'P 1'
#
loop_
_entity.id
_entity.type
_entity.pdbx_description
1 polymer ?
#
loop_
_entity_poly.entity_id
_entity_poly.type
_entity_poly.pdbx_seq_one_letter_code
_entity_poly.pdbx_strand_id
1 'polypeptide(L)'
;MSWVMRGRPYSGTGALAERWGSPPAAPTPASPLLPFPEIQPWQVGTSSPSSASAASPPDDRQRGLQPEPSHETAAAATADEEQLLSMLSALRVAMCKKEAALVNVAGRLAEAQSRLQGCEAENRKLAAQVRDLQFASGAVAPERLAAAASVTMDGRLLAQARQELGREACRIAELATERDALQSDVAMLHQQLVAAAQAEAKERERLCMEATQSRLVAKARARQVEQLQAELQQVAGTCTSMGAAASKQAEAALAEAASAQAAATSARSRAAAAEEEAAELRQQLEAAQAASMQDTARADAMEAKLAEARQQMDWQTLRIAELEQTWGLGQLMRKYEGEVQRLRLQFDTDRRDLQEQLAQAQRQQHTTVAASSSMQEQMGAPLSMQPSDPLDSSAWKALFEEPSHQLPTEVQDGWCQTDGSCATSLEAWAEHTLLEAARMEIERLKELNAELLDSQMQEHQLAVDSARRAEAGLRERLYMAERELAHKNGEVQALREEALAAATLKDELDAGSHLEELEELRAELQRAAAQTELLAWQVQQLKQRAATAADEHAAAVQQQLQQGATDAAAAVAVADERHQQQMLALQNRLAEAQQQLQAARSELSTLRQEQVLRRGSLVHQVVQAQPRCPRRSK
;
A
#
# COMPACT_ATOMS: atom_id res chain seq x y z
N MET A 1 9.64 -20.60 33.56
CA MET A 1 10.31 -21.70 32.86
C MET A 1 9.96 -21.64 31.38
N SER A 2 10.89 -21.21 30.52
CA SER A 2 10.79 -21.38 29.07
C SER A 2 11.93 -22.28 28.61
N TRP A 3 11.62 -23.32 27.84
CA TRP A 3 12.62 -24.24 27.33
C TRP A 3 13.34 -23.61 26.13
N VAL A 4 14.56 -23.10 26.35
CA VAL A 4 15.44 -22.66 25.26
C VAL A 4 16.12 -23.88 24.65
N MET A 5 15.54 -24.39 23.56
CA MET A 5 16.16 -25.40 22.68
C MET A 5 17.45 -24.85 22.07
N ARG A 6 18.61 -25.14 22.67
CA ARG A 6 19.92 -24.96 22.01
C ARG A 6 20.29 -26.21 21.21
N GLY A 7 19.79 -26.30 19.99
CA GLY A 7 20.29 -27.27 19.01
C GLY A 7 21.72 -26.92 18.58
N ARG A 8 22.70 -27.78 18.89
CA ARG A 8 24.01 -27.77 18.21
C ARG A 8 23.91 -28.65 16.95
N PRO A 9 24.17 -28.13 15.74
CA PRO A 9 24.46 -28.98 14.60
C PRO A 9 25.87 -29.57 14.73
N TYR A 10 26.00 -30.87 14.48
CA TYR A 10 27.28 -31.58 14.46
C TYR A 10 28.11 -31.18 13.23
N SER A 11 29.40 -30.93 13.44
CA SER A 11 30.39 -30.75 12.36
C SER A 11 30.77 -32.11 11.76
N GLY A 12 30.15 -32.48 10.64
CA GLY A 12 30.53 -33.65 9.85
C GLY A 12 31.60 -33.29 8.81
N THR A 13 32.86 -33.66 9.06
CA THR A 13 33.94 -33.55 8.07
C THR A 13 33.80 -34.60 6.99
N GLY A 14 33.58 -34.19 5.74
CA GLY A 14 33.58 -35.06 4.57
C GLY A 14 34.26 -34.38 3.39
N ALA A 15 35.55 -34.66 3.18
CA ALA A 15 36.27 -34.21 2.00
C ALA A 15 36.13 -35.24 0.88
N LEU A 16 35.91 -34.80 -0.38
CA LEU A 16 36.46 -35.45 -1.58
C LEU A 16 36.17 -34.66 -2.88
N ALA A 17 37.20 -34.66 -3.75
CA ALA A 17 37.15 -34.59 -5.21
C ALA A 17 36.63 -33.32 -5.92
N GLU A 18 37.62 -32.50 -6.32
CA GLU A 18 37.75 -31.79 -7.59
C GLU A 18 36.71 -32.09 -8.70
N ARG A 19 36.14 -31.02 -9.28
CA ARG A 19 35.85 -30.97 -10.72
C ARG A 19 35.91 -29.54 -11.23
N TRP A 20 36.95 -29.22 -12.01
CA TRP A 20 37.03 -27.96 -12.74
C TRP A 20 35.93 -27.91 -13.82
N GLY A 21 35.03 -26.94 -13.73
CA GLY A 21 33.98 -26.67 -14.71
C GLY A 21 34.15 -25.28 -15.29
N SER A 22 34.27 -25.20 -16.62
CA SER A 22 34.45 -23.94 -17.37
C SER A 22 33.29 -22.95 -17.15
N PRO A 23 33.53 -21.63 -17.23
CA PRO A 23 32.47 -20.64 -17.11
C PRO A 23 31.45 -20.74 -18.26
N PRO A 24 30.15 -20.56 -18.00
CA PRO A 24 29.15 -20.50 -19.07
C PRO A 24 29.32 -19.22 -19.90
N ALA A 25 29.14 -19.36 -21.22
CA ALA A 25 29.21 -18.24 -22.15
C ALA A 25 28.06 -17.23 -21.93
N ALA A 26 28.33 -15.95 -22.21
CA ALA A 26 27.35 -14.88 -22.07
C ALA A 26 26.14 -15.06 -23.01
N PRO A 27 24.92 -14.74 -22.57
CA PRO A 27 23.75 -14.71 -23.45
C PRO A 27 23.85 -13.52 -24.42
N THR A 28 23.81 -13.81 -25.72
CA THR A 28 23.63 -12.81 -26.77
C THR A 28 22.19 -12.29 -26.80
N PRO A 29 21.95 -10.97 -26.78
CA PRO A 29 20.61 -10.42 -26.99
C PRO A 29 20.28 -10.46 -28.49
N ALA A 30 19.51 -11.46 -28.92
CA ALA A 30 18.93 -11.53 -30.25
C ALA A 30 17.50 -10.95 -30.23
N SER A 31 17.37 -9.64 -30.42
CA SER A 31 16.07 -8.98 -30.55
C SER A 31 15.46 -9.23 -31.93
N PRO A 32 14.24 -9.81 -32.04
CA PRO A 32 13.51 -9.82 -33.30
C PRO A 32 12.89 -8.44 -33.56
N LEU A 33 13.25 -7.83 -34.70
CA LEU A 33 12.59 -6.63 -35.21
C LEU A 33 11.16 -6.98 -35.66
N LEU A 34 10.16 -6.51 -34.92
CA LEU A 34 8.77 -6.42 -35.38
C LEU A 34 8.47 -4.98 -35.80
N PRO A 35 7.98 -4.72 -37.02
CA PRO A 35 7.67 -3.37 -37.48
C PRO A 35 6.36 -2.88 -36.89
N PHE A 36 6.41 -1.81 -36.09
CA PHE A 36 5.21 -1.03 -35.75
C PHE A 36 4.86 -0.07 -36.90
N PRO A 37 3.57 0.09 -37.27
CA PRO A 37 3.16 1.04 -38.27
C PRO A 37 3.23 2.48 -37.76
N GLU A 38 3.81 3.35 -38.57
CA GLU A 38 3.92 4.80 -38.34
C GLU A 38 2.55 5.47 -38.50
N ILE A 39 1.92 5.87 -37.38
CA ILE A 39 0.64 6.61 -37.40
C ILE A 39 0.94 8.12 -37.41
N GLN A 40 0.81 8.75 -38.57
CA GLN A 40 0.97 10.21 -38.73
C GLN A 40 -0.27 10.98 -38.20
N PRO A 41 -0.13 12.01 -37.33
CA PRO A 41 -1.26 12.50 -36.53
C PRO A 41 -1.83 13.87 -36.98
N TRP A 42 -2.21 14.07 -38.25
CA TRP A 42 -2.96 15.29 -38.64
C TRP A 42 -3.73 15.18 -39.97
N GLN A 43 -5.02 14.86 -39.91
CA GLN A 43 -6.03 15.43 -40.83
C GLN A 43 -7.31 15.79 -40.07
N VAL A 44 -7.52 17.10 -39.88
CA VAL A 44 -8.75 17.65 -39.33
C VAL A 44 -9.79 17.72 -40.46
N GLY A 45 -10.70 16.74 -40.50
CA GLY A 45 -11.82 16.73 -41.42
C GLY A 45 -13.00 17.55 -40.89
N THR A 46 -13.04 18.85 -41.19
CA THR A 46 -14.25 19.67 -40.97
C THR A 46 -15.25 19.45 -42.09
N SER A 47 -16.45 18.93 -41.77
CA SER A 47 -17.57 18.82 -42.71
C SER A 47 -18.87 19.37 -42.10
N SER A 48 -19.05 20.69 -42.22
CA SER A 48 -20.36 21.32 -42.07
C SER A 48 -21.22 21.06 -43.32
N PRO A 49 -22.53 20.77 -43.19
CA PRO A 49 -23.46 20.85 -44.31
C PRO A 49 -24.09 22.25 -44.40
N SER A 50 -24.15 22.83 -45.60
CA SER A 50 -24.97 24.01 -45.91
C SER A 50 -25.24 24.10 -47.41
N SER A 51 -26.41 24.66 -47.75
CA SER A 51 -26.99 24.84 -49.10
C SER A 51 -27.72 23.61 -49.67
N ALA A 52 -28.84 23.68 -50.40
CA ALA A 52 -29.98 24.61 -50.54
C ALA A 52 -30.70 24.26 -51.87
N SER A 53 -32.00 24.61 -52.00
CA SER A 53 -32.81 24.64 -53.24
C SER A 53 -33.21 23.29 -53.89
N ALA A 54 -34.37 23.14 -54.57
CA ALA A 54 -35.60 23.96 -54.66
C ALA A 54 -36.74 23.19 -55.41
N ALA A 55 -37.98 23.73 -55.36
CA ALA A 55 -39.18 23.41 -56.19
C ALA A 55 -39.87 22.04 -55.94
N SER A 56 -41.21 21.87 -55.96
CA SER A 56 -42.36 22.77 -56.31
C SER A 56 -43.69 22.28 -55.63
N PRO A 57 -44.81 23.04 -55.69
CA PRO A 57 -46.04 22.80 -54.89
C PRO A 57 -47.08 21.87 -55.55
N PRO A 58 -48.21 21.55 -54.89
CA PRO A 58 -49.49 22.19 -55.28
C PRO A 58 -50.53 22.48 -54.16
N ASP A 59 -51.61 23.14 -54.58
CA ASP A 59 -52.74 23.77 -53.86
C ASP A 59 -53.57 22.99 -52.82
N ASP A 60 -54.01 23.77 -51.82
CA ASP A 60 -55.35 23.84 -51.19
C ASP A 60 -56.43 22.77 -51.50
N ARG A 61 -56.98 22.17 -50.42
CA ARG A 61 -58.34 22.52 -49.94
C ARG A 61 -58.74 21.85 -48.61
N GLN A 62 -58.94 22.70 -47.59
CA GLN A 62 -59.92 22.63 -46.49
C GLN A 62 -60.55 21.26 -46.11
N ARG A 63 -60.32 20.82 -44.87
CA ARG A 63 -61.41 20.39 -43.95
C ARG A 63 -60.97 20.25 -42.49
N GLY A 64 -61.80 20.78 -41.59
CA GLY A 64 -62.09 20.16 -40.29
C GLY A 64 -61.07 20.35 -39.17
N LEU A 65 -61.34 21.33 -38.30
CA LEU A 65 -60.78 21.44 -36.95
C LEU A 65 -60.96 20.13 -36.15
N GLN A 66 -59.86 19.47 -35.80
CA GLN A 66 -59.73 18.67 -34.57
C GLN A 66 -58.36 18.93 -33.95
N PRO A 67 -58.27 19.18 -32.63
CA PRO A 67 -56.99 19.21 -31.93
C PRO A 67 -56.55 17.78 -31.61
N GLU A 68 -55.74 17.18 -32.48
CA GLU A 68 -55.05 15.92 -32.22
C GLU A 68 -54.06 16.08 -31.04
N PRO A 69 -54.13 15.25 -29.99
CA PRO A 69 -53.25 15.38 -28.84
C PRO A 69 -51.89 14.69 -29.06
N SER A 70 -50.81 15.47 -28.92
CA SER A 70 -49.52 15.03 -28.38
C SER A 70 -48.85 13.79 -29.01
N HIS A 71 -48.21 13.95 -30.17
CA HIS A 71 -47.13 13.06 -30.63
C HIS A 71 -45.71 13.53 -30.25
N GLU A 72 -45.56 14.68 -29.59
CA GLU A 72 -44.26 15.28 -29.24
C GLU A 72 -43.45 14.46 -28.21
N THR A 73 -44.11 13.64 -27.39
CA THR A 73 -43.45 12.81 -26.35
C THR A 73 -42.59 11.68 -26.92
N ALA A 74 -42.93 11.13 -28.10
CA ALA A 74 -42.15 10.07 -28.73
C ALA A 74 -40.81 10.59 -29.28
N ALA A 75 -40.81 11.79 -29.86
CA ALA A 75 -39.59 12.44 -30.38
C ALA A 75 -38.63 12.87 -29.27
N ALA A 76 -39.16 13.29 -28.12
CA ALA A 76 -38.36 13.59 -26.92
C ALA A 76 -37.65 12.34 -26.37
N ALA A 77 -38.34 11.19 -26.34
CA ALA A 77 -37.75 9.93 -25.87
C ALA A 77 -36.59 9.43 -26.75
N THR A 78 -36.66 9.64 -28.07
CA THR A 78 -35.54 9.29 -28.98
C THR A 78 -34.36 10.25 -28.85
N ALA A 79 -34.59 11.53 -28.55
CA ALA A 79 -33.51 12.49 -28.32
C ALA A 79 -32.71 12.17 -27.03
N ASP A 80 -33.40 11.74 -25.97
CA ASP A 80 -32.76 11.24 -24.74
C ASP A 80 -31.85 10.02 -25.01
N GLU A 81 -32.26 9.09 -25.88
CA GLU A 81 -31.43 7.93 -26.26
C GLU A 81 -30.19 8.32 -27.07
N GLU A 82 -30.31 9.22 -28.05
CA GLU A 82 -29.15 9.73 -28.80
C GLU A 82 -28.16 10.47 -27.89
N GLN A 83 -28.65 11.25 -26.92
CA GLN A 83 -27.82 11.94 -25.95
C GLN A 83 -27.10 10.98 -24.99
N LEU A 84 -27.76 9.91 -24.54
CA LEU A 84 -27.15 8.84 -23.76
C LEU A 84 -26.07 8.07 -24.56
N LEU A 85 -26.35 7.73 -25.82
CA LEU A 85 -25.39 7.06 -26.71
C LEU A 85 -24.17 7.95 -26.99
N SER A 86 -24.39 9.25 -27.19
CA SER A 86 -23.32 10.24 -27.33
C SER A 86 -22.44 10.31 -26.07
N MET A 87 -23.05 10.40 -24.88
CA MET A 87 -22.32 10.41 -23.60
C MET A 87 -21.53 9.12 -23.35
N LEU A 88 -22.10 7.95 -23.65
CA LEU A 88 -21.39 6.66 -23.56
C LEU A 88 -20.21 6.59 -24.54
N SER A 89 -20.34 7.14 -25.75
CA SER A 89 -19.24 7.21 -26.72
C SER A 89 -18.11 8.13 -26.24
N ALA A 90 -18.45 9.28 -25.64
CA ALA A 90 -17.50 10.22 -25.07
C ALA A 90 -16.74 9.62 -23.86
N LEU A 91 -17.46 8.89 -22.98
CA LEU A 91 -16.85 8.18 -21.86
C LEU A 91 -15.87 7.08 -22.32
N ARG A 92 -16.23 6.29 -23.34
CA ARG A 92 -15.31 5.29 -23.93
C ARG A 92 -14.04 5.95 -24.48
N VAL A 93 -14.17 7.03 -25.24
CA VAL A 93 -13.01 7.79 -25.76
C VAL A 93 -12.17 8.40 -24.64
N ALA A 94 -12.80 8.83 -23.54
CA ALA A 94 -12.09 9.34 -22.36
C ALA A 94 -11.30 8.22 -21.63
N MET A 95 -11.88 7.03 -21.47
CA MET A 95 -11.18 5.87 -20.89
C MET A 95 -9.98 5.46 -21.76
N CYS A 96 -10.16 5.28 -23.08
CA CYS A 96 -9.04 4.91 -23.96
C CYS A 96 -7.89 5.95 -23.95
N LYS A 97 -8.20 7.25 -23.76
CA LYS A 97 -7.16 8.28 -23.56
C LYS A 97 -6.43 8.14 -22.21
N LYS A 98 -7.12 7.75 -21.14
CA LYS A 98 -6.52 7.48 -19.82
C LYS A 98 -5.68 6.21 -19.84
N GLU A 99 -6.17 5.13 -20.45
CA GLU A 99 -5.42 3.89 -20.69
C GLU A 99 -4.12 4.16 -21.47
N ALA A 100 -4.20 4.94 -22.56
CA ALA A 100 -3.02 5.32 -23.33
C ALA A 100 -2.02 6.18 -22.51
N ALA A 101 -2.50 7.03 -21.61
CA ALA A 101 -1.65 7.80 -20.70
C ALA A 101 -0.98 6.91 -19.64
N LEU A 102 -1.70 5.95 -19.05
CA LEU A 102 -1.17 4.95 -18.12
C LEU A 102 -0.07 4.11 -18.77
N VAL A 103 -0.30 3.61 -19.99
CA VAL A 103 0.70 2.84 -20.76
C VAL A 103 1.95 3.68 -21.05
N ASN A 104 1.81 4.99 -21.32
CA ASN A 104 2.95 5.90 -21.53
C ASN A 104 3.75 6.11 -20.24
N VAL A 105 3.08 6.31 -19.08
CA VAL A 105 3.74 6.43 -17.77
C VAL A 105 4.45 5.12 -17.38
N ALA A 106 3.82 3.96 -17.61
CA ALA A 106 4.44 2.66 -17.39
C ALA A 106 5.65 2.42 -18.31
N GLY A 107 5.59 2.83 -19.57
CA GLY A 107 6.72 2.79 -20.50
C GLY A 107 7.91 3.63 -20.02
N ARG A 108 7.66 4.87 -19.58
CA ARG A 108 8.69 5.75 -19.00
C ARG A 108 9.30 5.17 -17.73
N LEU A 109 8.50 4.52 -16.88
CA LEU A 109 8.97 3.84 -15.68
C LEU A 109 9.92 2.69 -16.04
N ALA A 110 9.57 1.87 -17.04
CA ALA A 110 10.41 0.79 -17.53
C ALA A 110 11.72 1.31 -18.16
N GLU A 111 11.68 2.41 -18.92
CA GLU A 111 12.87 3.08 -19.45
C GLU A 111 13.79 3.59 -18.32
N ALA A 112 13.23 4.25 -17.30
CA ALA A 112 13.99 4.76 -16.16
C ALA A 112 14.63 3.61 -15.35
N GLN A 113 13.91 2.52 -15.11
CA GLN A 113 14.44 1.31 -14.46
C GLN A 113 15.58 0.66 -15.29
N SER A 114 15.44 0.61 -16.61
CA SER A 114 16.48 0.10 -17.51
C SER A 114 17.76 0.95 -17.47
N ARG A 115 17.61 2.29 -17.48
CA ARG A 115 18.74 3.23 -17.32
C ARG A 115 19.43 3.05 -15.97
N LEU A 116 18.65 2.95 -14.88
CA LEU A 116 19.18 2.74 -13.53
C LEU A 116 19.99 1.42 -13.44
N GLN A 117 19.48 0.32 -14.00
CA GLN A 117 20.23 -0.94 -14.06
C GLN A 117 21.53 -0.82 -14.88
N GLY A 118 21.52 -0.01 -15.95
CA GLY A 118 22.72 0.37 -16.71
C GLY A 118 23.75 1.09 -15.83
N CYS A 119 23.36 2.20 -15.20
CA CYS A 119 24.21 2.97 -14.30
C CYS A 119 24.75 2.12 -13.13
N GLU A 120 23.94 1.25 -12.53
CA GLU A 120 24.40 0.30 -11.50
C GLU A 120 25.43 -0.70 -12.02
N ALA A 121 25.24 -1.24 -13.23
CA ALA A 121 26.18 -2.17 -13.84
C ALA A 121 27.51 -1.50 -14.19
N GLU A 122 27.49 -0.24 -14.63
CA GLU A 122 28.69 0.56 -14.86
C GLU A 122 29.39 0.93 -13.55
N ASN A 123 28.66 1.39 -12.54
CA ASN A 123 29.21 1.71 -11.22
C ASN A 123 29.86 0.47 -10.57
N ARG A 124 29.25 -0.72 -10.70
CA ARG A 124 29.88 -1.99 -10.28
C ARG A 124 31.18 -2.31 -11.04
N LYS A 125 31.27 -2.01 -12.34
CA LYS A 125 32.51 -2.19 -13.12
C LYS A 125 33.60 -1.22 -12.68
N LEU A 126 33.28 0.06 -12.53
CA LEU A 126 34.24 1.07 -12.07
C LEU A 126 34.70 0.78 -10.64
N ALA A 127 33.80 0.40 -9.74
CA ALA A 127 34.14 -0.01 -8.36
C ALA A 127 34.95 -1.32 -8.27
N ALA A 128 34.96 -2.15 -9.33
CA ALA A 128 35.89 -3.26 -9.46
C ALA A 128 37.26 -2.77 -9.96
N GLN A 129 37.29 -1.93 -11.01
CA GLN A 129 38.52 -1.33 -11.54
C GLN A 129 39.29 -0.49 -10.49
N VAL A 130 38.58 0.30 -9.68
CA VAL A 130 39.19 1.05 -8.56
C VAL A 130 39.80 0.10 -7.52
N ARG A 131 39.17 -1.04 -7.23
CA ARG A 131 39.75 -2.07 -6.35
C ARG A 131 40.98 -2.73 -6.98
N ASP A 132 40.92 -3.09 -8.25
CA ASP A 132 42.06 -3.69 -8.96
C ASP A 132 43.26 -2.72 -9.00
N LEU A 133 43.02 -1.43 -9.23
CA LEU A 133 44.03 -0.36 -9.17
C LEU A 133 44.55 -0.13 -7.74
N GLN A 134 43.70 -0.20 -6.71
CA GLN A 134 44.14 -0.16 -5.30
C GLN A 134 45.09 -1.32 -4.99
N PHE A 135 44.72 -2.55 -5.34
CA PHE A 135 45.58 -3.73 -5.17
C PHE A 135 46.89 -3.61 -5.96
N ALA A 136 46.84 -3.09 -7.19
CA ALA A 136 48.04 -2.87 -8.02
C ALA A 136 48.97 -1.79 -7.47
N SER A 137 48.44 -0.73 -6.84
CA SER A 137 49.26 0.36 -6.28
C SER A 137 50.02 -0.01 -5.00
N GLY A 138 49.55 -1.06 -4.30
CA GLY A 138 50.08 -1.50 -3.00
C GLY A 138 49.78 -0.53 -1.85
N ALA A 139 49.67 -1.06 -0.63
CA ALA A 139 49.35 -0.30 0.58
C ALA A 139 50.52 0.56 1.09
N VAL A 140 51.11 1.41 0.24
CA VAL A 140 52.19 2.34 0.61
C VAL A 140 51.60 3.69 1.00
N ALA A 141 51.82 4.09 2.25
CA ALA A 141 51.27 5.30 2.85
C ALA A 141 51.50 6.56 1.99
N PRO A 142 50.51 7.47 1.88
CA PRO A 142 50.49 8.52 0.87
C PRO A 142 51.64 9.52 0.97
N GLU A 143 52.08 9.85 2.18
CA GLU A 143 53.00 10.97 2.47
C GLU A 143 54.43 10.77 1.98
N ARG A 144 54.95 9.54 1.99
CA ARG A 144 56.38 9.28 1.71
C ARG A 144 56.76 9.20 0.23
N LEU A 145 55.77 9.18 -0.67
CA LEU A 145 55.99 8.97 -2.11
C LEU A 145 55.91 10.23 -2.98
N ALA A 146 55.28 11.32 -2.51
CA ALA A 146 55.15 12.55 -3.30
C ALA A 146 56.52 13.12 -3.72
N ALA A 147 57.50 13.10 -2.82
CA ALA A 147 58.87 13.52 -3.09
C ALA A 147 59.68 12.56 -3.99
N ALA A 148 59.28 11.28 -4.09
CA ALA A 148 59.93 10.28 -4.93
C ALA A 148 59.34 10.22 -6.35
N ALA A 149 58.09 10.66 -6.52
CA ALA A 149 57.33 10.57 -7.77
C ALA A 149 57.95 11.32 -8.96
N SER A 150 58.70 12.39 -8.70
CA SER A 150 59.35 13.21 -9.74
C SER A 150 60.66 12.59 -10.27
N VAL A 151 61.30 11.68 -9.52
CA VAL A 151 62.68 11.24 -9.76
C VAL A 151 62.80 9.83 -10.37
N THR A 152 61.82 8.93 -10.15
CA THR A 152 61.88 7.53 -10.62
C THR A 152 60.75 7.17 -11.59
N MET A 153 60.99 6.19 -12.48
CA MET A 153 59.96 5.68 -13.41
C MET A 153 58.76 5.09 -12.65
N ASP A 154 59.02 4.31 -11.61
CA ASP A 154 57.97 3.74 -10.76
C ASP A 154 57.14 4.83 -10.07
N GLY A 155 57.80 5.92 -9.65
CA GLY A 155 57.15 7.11 -9.11
C GLY A 155 56.18 7.78 -10.10
N ARG A 156 56.54 7.84 -11.39
CA ARG A 156 55.65 8.35 -12.46
C ARG A 156 54.49 7.42 -12.76
N LEU A 157 54.73 6.11 -12.80
CA LEU A 157 53.68 5.10 -12.99
C LEU A 157 52.67 5.12 -11.83
N LEU A 158 53.14 5.28 -10.60
CA LEU A 158 52.29 5.36 -9.41
C LEU A 158 51.51 6.69 -9.36
N ALA A 159 52.10 7.80 -9.80
CA ALA A 159 51.40 9.07 -9.99
C ALA A 159 50.32 8.98 -11.09
N GLN A 160 50.62 8.32 -12.22
CA GLN A 160 49.64 8.08 -13.29
C GLN A 160 48.48 7.20 -12.80
N ALA A 161 48.77 6.08 -12.11
CA ALA A 161 47.75 5.20 -11.55
C ALA A 161 46.86 5.93 -10.53
N ARG A 162 47.42 6.84 -9.72
CA ARG A 162 46.62 7.71 -8.82
C ARG A 162 45.75 8.71 -9.60
N GLN A 163 46.24 9.28 -10.70
CA GLN A 163 45.43 10.17 -11.54
C GLN A 163 44.30 9.43 -12.25
N GLU A 164 44.54 8.22 -12.73
CA GLU A 164 43.52 7.34 -13.32
C GLU A 164 42.49 6.91 -12.27
N LEU A 165 42.92 6.51 -11.08
CA LEU A 165 42.03 6.18 -9.96
C LEU A 165 41.19 7.37 -9.50
N GLY A 166 41.76 8.59 -9.49
CA GLY A 166 41.02 9.82 -9.21
C GLY A 166 39.96 10.13 -10.26
N ARG A 167 40.25 9.92 -11.55
CA ARG A 167 39.27 10.09 -12.64
C ARG A 167 38.11 9.10 -12.51
N GLU A 168 38.40 7.82 -12.25
CA GLU A 168 37.34 6.82 -12.08
C GLU A 168 36.55 7.01 -10.78
N ALA A 169 37.17 7.53 -9.71
CA ALA A 169 36.46 7.92 -8.48
C ALA A 169 35.48 9.08 -8.73
N CYS A 170 35.88 10.12 -9.49
CA CYS A 170 34.97 11.19 -9.91
C CYS A 170 33.82 10.64 -10.77
N ARG A 171 34.10 9.73 -11.71
CA ARG A 171 33.09 9.10 -12.56
C ARG A 171 32.10 8.22 -11.79
N ILE A 172 32.56 7.53 -10.74
CA ILE A 172 31.69 6.81 -9.79
C ILE A 172 30.75 7.79 -9.06
N ALA A 173 31.25 8.96 -8.67
CA ALA A 173 30.43 9.99 -8.02
C ALA A 173 29.38 10.58 -8.98
N GLU A 174 29.75 10.86 -10.24
CA GLU A 174 28.82 11.29 -11.30
C GLU A 174 27.70 10.24 -11.48
N LEU A 175 28.05 8.96 -11.71
CA LEU A 175 27.09 7.86 -11.83
C LEU A 175 26.23 7.65 -10.57
N ALA A 176 26.74 7.98 -9.38
CA ALA A 176 25.94 7.96 -8.16
C ALA A 176 24.89 9.07 -8.14
N THR A 177 25.24 10.29 -8.58
CA THR A 177 24.26 11.38 -8.71
C THR A 177 23.21 11.11 -9.79
N GLU A 178 23.59 10.50 -10.92
CA GLU A 178 22.65 10.05 -11.96
C GLU A 178 21.71 8.94 -11.45
N ARG A 179 22.24 7.97 -10.69
CA ARG A 179 21.42 6.95 -10.01
C ARG A 179 20.40 7.61 -9.09
N ASP A 180 20.81 8.57 -8.26
CA ASP A 180 19.92 9.19 -7.27
C ASP A 180 18.82 10.04 -7.95
N ALA A 181 19.15 10.71 -9.06
CA ALA A 181 18.16 11.36 -9.92
C ALA A 181 17.18 10.35 -10.53
N LEU A 182 17.66 9.24 -11.09
CA LEU A 182 16.81 8.19 -11.66
C LEU A 182 15.93 7.49 -10.60
N GLN A 183 16.42 7.33 -9.36
CA GLN A 183 15.61 6.82 -8.25
C GLN A 183 14.48 7.79 -7.87
N SER A 184 14.76 9.10 -7.86
CA SER A 184 13.74 10.14 -7.68
C SER A 184 12.68 10.11 -8.79
N ASP A 185 13.10 9.99 -10.06
CA ASP A 185 12.17 9.89 -11.19
C ASP A 185 11.30 8.62 -11.14
N VAL A 186 11.89 7.47 -10.79
CA VAL A 186 11.16 6.21 -10.58
C VAL A 186 10.13 6.34 -9.46
N ALA A 187 10.49 6.97 -8.33
CA ALA A 187 9.56 7.20 -7.22
C ALA A 187 8.40 8.13 -7.62
N MET A 188 8.70 9.21 -8.36
CA MET A 188 7.71 10.17 -8.85
C MET A 188 6.75 9.55 -9.88
N LEU A 189 7.27 8.77 -10.84
CA LEU A 189 6.45 8.04 -11.82
C LEU A 189 5.58 6.96 -11.15
N HIS A 190 6.11 6.26 -10.14
CA HIS A 190 5.34 5.29 -9.36
C HIS A 190 4.20 5.98 -8.58
N GLN A 191 4.47 7.13 -7.94
CA GLN A 191 3.44 7.91 -7.26
C GLN A 191 2.35 8.41 -8.22
N GLN A 192 2.72 8.85 -9.43
CA GLN A 192 1.76 9.23 -10.48
C GLN A 192 0.89 8.06 -10.93
N LEU A 193 1.48 6.87 -11.09
CA LEU A 193 0.74 5.66 -11.50
C LEU A 193 -0.24 5.20 -10.41
N VAL A 194 0.16 5.23 -9.14
CA VAL A 194 -0.74 4.96 -7.99
C VAL A 194 -1.87 5.99 -7.92
N ALA A 195 -1.58 7.29 -8.07
CA ALA A 195 -2.60 8.34 -8.07
C ALA A 195 -3.59 8.20 -9.23
N ALA A 196 -3.12 7.82 -10.42
CA ALA A 196 -3.96 7.58 -11.58
C ALA A 196 -4.86 6.34 -11.40
N ALA A 197 -4.33 5.24 -10.85
CA ALA A 197 -5.11 4.05 -10.52
C ALA A 197 -6.20 4.33 -9.45
N GLN A 198 -5.90 5.17 -8.45
CA GLN A 198 -6.89 5.62 -7.46
C GLN A 198 -7.98 6.51 -8.09
N ALA A 199 -7.62 7.38 -9.05
CA ALA A 199 -8.58 8.19 -9.78
C ALA A 199 -9.51 7.33 -10.67
N GLU A 200 -8.96 6.32 -11.33
CA GLU A 200 -9.71 5.33 -12.13
C GLU A 200 -10.65 4.48 -11.26
N ALA A 201 -10.22 4.06 -10.07
CA ALA A 201 -11.08 3.35 -9.11
C ALA A 201 -12.29 4.21 -8.68
N LYS A 202 -12.06 5.47 -8.30
CA LYS A 202 -13.13 6.43 -7.95
C LYS A 202 -14.09 6.71 -9.12
N GLU A 203 -13.56 6.76 -10.35
CA GLU A 203 -14.38 6.93 -11.56
C GLU A 203 -15.23 5.69 -11.86
N ARG A 204 -14.70 4.48 -11.64
CA ARG A 204 -15.47 3.22 -11.72
C ARG A 204 -16.56 3.14 -10.65
N GLU A 205 -16.27 3.52 -9.41
CA GLU A 205 -17.28 3.61 -8.33
C GLU A 205 -18.39 4.57 -8.71
N ARG A 206 -18.04 5.78 -9.18
CA ARG A 206 -19.02 6.76 -9.66
C ARG A 206 -19.87 6.21 -10.80
N LEU A 207 -19.27 5.59 -11.82
CA LEU A 207 -20.01 5.00 -12.95
C LEU A 207 -20.92 3.84 -12.50
N CYS A 208 -20.53 3.07 -11.48
CA CYS A 208 -21.37 2.05 -10.88
C CYS A 208 -22.59 2.67 -10.17
N MET A 209 -22.39 3.77 -9.43
CA MET A 209 -23.48 4.54 -8.81
C MET A 209 -24.43 5.16 -9.85
N GLU A 210 -23.91 5.75 -10.92
CA GLU A 210 -24.73 6.28 -12.03
C GLU A 210 -25.49 5.15 -12.76
N ALA A 211 -24.88 3.99 -12.95
CA ALA A 211 -25.54 2.82 -13.56
C ALA A 211 -26.64 2.22 -12.66
N THR A 212 -26.43 2.13 -11.36
CA THR A 212 -27.47 1.67 -10.41
C THR A 212 -28.61 2.67 -10.31
N GLN A 213 -28.33 3.97 -10.26
CA GLN A 213 -29.35 5.02 -10.35
C GLN A 213 -30.16 4.91 -11.65
N SER A 214 -29.50 4.70 -12.79
CA SER A 214 -30.16 4.51 -14.09
C SER A 214 -31.05 3.26 -14.11
N ARG A 215 -30.59 2.13 -13.53
CA ARG A 215 -31.41 0.91 -13.34
C ARG A 215 -32.63 1.17 -12.44
N LEU A 216 -32.52 2.00 -11.40
CA LEU A 216 -33.65 2.37 -10.53
C LEU A 216 -34.67 3.25 -11.27
N VAL A 217 -34.22 4.25 -12.03
CA VAL A 217 -35.10 5.10 -12.86
C VAL A 217 -35.82 4.27 -13.93
N ALA A 218 -35.12 3.33 -14.59
CA ALA A 218 -35.74 2.41 -15.54
C ALA A 218 -36.81 1.52 -14.90
N LYS A 219 -36.56 0.98 -13.70
CA LYS A 219 -37.56 0.22 -12.92
C LYS A 219 -38.76 1.07 -12.50
N ALA A 220 -38.55 2.35 -12.15
CA ALA A 220 -39.63 3.28 -11.83
C ALA A 220 -40.50 3.58 -13.06
N ARG A 221 -39.89 3.87 -14.21
CA ARG A 221 -40.59 4.07 -15.50
C ARG A 221 -41.37 2.82 -15.92
N ALA A 222 -40.79 1.62 -15.76
CA ALA A 222 -41.48 0.36 -16.07
C ALA A 222 -42.77 0.18 -15.23
N ARG A 223 -42.70 0.42 -13.92
CA ARG A 223 -43.89 0.39 -13.02
C ARG A 223 -44.94 1.43 -13.40
N GLN A 224 -44.51 2.62 -13.85
CA GLN A 224 -45.43 3.66 -14.32
C GLN A 224 -46.16 3.23 -15.60
N VAL A 225 -45.48 2.55 -16.53
CA VAL A 225 -46.11 1.97 -17.73
C VAL A 225 -47.05 0.82 -17.36
N GLU A 226 -46.67 -0.08 -16.45
CA GLU A 226 -47.55 -1.14 -15.93
C GLU A 226 -48.83 -0.57 -15.29
N GLN A 227 -48.70 0.53 -14.52
CA GLN A 227 -49.84 1.22 -13.91
C GLN A 227 -50.76 1.85 -14.97
N LEU A 228 -50.20 2.58 -15.96
CA LEU A 228 -50.98 3.16 -17.06
C LEU A 228 -51.68 2.09 -17.91
N GLN A 229 -51.04 0.93 -18.11
CA GLN A 229 -51.69 -0.23 -18.77
C GLN A 229 -52.84 -0.80 -17.94
N ALA A 230 -52.71 -0.89 -16.61
CA ALA A 230 -53.79 -1.33 -15.74
C ALA A 230 -54.96 -0.34 -15.72
N GLU A 231 -54.69 0.97 -15.70
CA GLU A 231 -55.71 2.03 -15.79
C GLU A 231 -56.44 1.98 -17.15
N LEU A 232 -55.72 1.80 -18.26
CA LEU A 232 -56.32 1.61 -19.59
C LEU A 232 -57.18 0.34 -19.67
N GLN A 233 -56.75 -0.77 -19.04
CA GLN A 233 -57.55 -2.00 -18.98
C GLN A 233 -58.83 -1.83 -18.16
N GLN A 234 -58.79 -1.09 -17.04
CA GLN A 234 -60.00 -0.75 -16.28
C GLN A 234 -60.98 0.09 -17.10
N VAL A 235 -60.50 1.14 -17.76
CA VAL A 235 -61.33 2.00 -18.64
C VAL A 235 -61.92 1.18 -19.78
N ALA A 236 -61.13 0.32 -20.44
CA ALA A 236 -61.61 -0.56 -21.50
C ALA A 236 -62.69 -1.53 -21.01
N GLY A 237 -62.54 -2.09 -19.80
CA GLY A 237 -63.56 -2.95 -19.17
C GLY A 237 -64.90 -2.23 -18.93
N THR A 238 -64.87 -0.92 -18.62
CA THR A 238 -66.08 -0.11 -18.42
C THR A 238 -66.76 0.37 -19.72
N CYS A 239 -66.06 0.36 -20.86
CA CYS A 239 -66.52 0.96 -22.12
C CYS A 239 -67.12 -0.03 -23.14
N THR A 240 -67.64 -1.17 -22.69
CA THR A 240 -68.09 -2.30 -23.55
C THR A 240 -69.34 -2.04 -24.41
N SER A 241 -69.91 -0.83 -24.42
CA SER A 241 -71.14 -0.51 -25.19
C SER A 241 -70.95 0.40 -26.43
N MET A 242 -69.73 0.76 -26.85
CA MET A 242 -69.50 1.62 -28.04
C MET A 242 -68.48 1.07 -29.05
N GLY A 243 -69.01 0.27 -30.00
CA GLY A 243 -68.70 0.26 -31.44
C GLY A 243 -67.25 0.37 -31.97
N ALA A 244 -66.83 -0.66 -32.72
CA ALA A 244 -65.91 -0.71 -33.88
C ALA A 244 -64.60 0.12 -33.90
N ALA A 245 -64.63 1.43 -33.64
CA ALA A 245 -63.43 2.25 -33.50
C ALA A 245 -62.56 1.76 -32.32
N ALA A 246 -63.20 1.42 -31.19
CA ALA A 246 -62.53 0.84 -30.03
C ALA A 246 -61.81 -0.49 -30.36
N SER A 247 -62.32 -1.29 -31.31
CA SER A 247 -61.69 -2.53 -31.76
C SER A 247 -60.36 -2.27 -32.47
N LYS A 248 -60.31 -1.28 -33.37
CA LYS A 248 -59.07 -0.90 -34.06
C LYS A 248 -58.05 -0.27 -33.10
N GLN A 249 -58.51 0.49 -32.12
CA GLN A 249 -57.65 1.06 -31.09
C GLN A 249 -57.08 -0.03 -30.17
N ALA A 250 -57.87 -1.07 -29.85
CA ALA A 250 -57.39 -2.24 -29.12
C ALA A 250 -56.38 -3.09 -29.94
N GLU A 251 -56.60 -3.28 -31.24
CA GLU A 251 -55.63 -3.95 -32.13
C GLU A 251 -54.31 -3.17 -32.23
N ALA A 252 -54.37 -1.84 -32.33
CA ALA A 252 -53.18 -0.99 -32.31
C ALA A 252 -52.44 -1.08 -30.97
N ALA A 253 -53.16 -0.99 -29.85
CA ALA A 253 -52.58 -1.14 -28.51
C ALA A 253 -51.97 -2.53 -28.26
N LEU A 254 -52.55 -3.60 -28.84
CA LEU A 254 -51.97 -4.94 -28.79
C LEU A 254 -50.69 -5.06 -29.62
N ALA A 255 -50.63 -4.42 -30.79
CA ALA A 255 -49.41 -4.36 -31.60
C ALA A 255 -48.29 -3.56 -30.91
N GLU A 256 -48.65 -2.47 -30.23
CA GLU A 256 -47.72 -1.64 -29.44
C GLU A 256 -47.26 -2.36 -28.16
N ALA A 257 -48.15 -3.10 -27.49
CA ALA A 257 -47.77 -3.96 -26.38
C ALA A 257 -46.81 -5.10 -26.82
N ALA A 258 -47.04 -5.69 -28.00
CA ALA A 258 -46.14 -6.71 -28.56
C ALA A 258 -44.76 -6.14 -28.93
N SER A 259 -44.68 -4.91 -29.47
CA SER A 259 -43.38 -4.26 -29.74
C SER A 259 -42.65 -3.88 -28.46
N ALA A 260 -43.36 -3.36 -27.45
CA ALA A 260 -42.82 -3.08 -26.12
C ALA A 260 -42.30 -4.36 -25.43
N GLN A 261 -43.00 -5.49 -25.58
CA GLN A 261 -42.56 -6.77 -25.03
C GLN A 261 -41.30 -7.31 -25.75
N ALA A 262 -41.17 -7.11 -27.06
CA ALA A 262 -39.95 -7.43 -27.82
C ALA A 262 -38.76 -6.50 -27.44
N ALA A 263 -39.03 -5.22 -27.18
CA ALA A 263 -38.03 -4.30 -26.65
C ALA A 263 -37.58 -4.71 -25.23
N ALA A 264 -38.51 -5.15 -24.38
CA ALA A 264 -38.21 -5.62 -23.03
C ALA A 264 -37.38 -6.92 -23.00
N THR A 265 -37.61 -7.87 -23.92
CA THR A 265 -36.77 -9.08 -24.03
C THR A 265 -35.37 -8.75 -24.56
N SER A 266 -35.26 -7.84 -25.53
CA SER A 266 -33.98 -7.29 -26.03
C SER A 266 -33.21 -6.50 -24.95
N ALA A 267 -33.91 -5.81 -24.05
CA ALA A 267 -33.28 -5.14 -22.91
C ALA A 267 -32.79 -6.16 -21.87
N ARG A 268 -33.55 -7.23 -21.60
CA ARG A 268 -33.14 -8.31 -20.69
C ARG A 268 -31.94 -9.10 -21.20
N SER A 269 -31.87 -9.43 -22.50
CA SER A 269 -30.69 -10.13 -23.05
C SER A 269 -29.43 -9.26 -23.00
N ARG A 270 -29.54 -7.96 -23.28
CA ARG A 270 -28.42 -7.01 -23.09
C ARG A 270 -28.01 -6.85 -21.63
N ALA A 271 -28.96 -6.88 -20.69
CA ALA A 271 -28.66 -6.84 -19.26
C ALA A 271 -27.93 -8.12 -18.79
N ALA A 272 -28.33 -9.29 -19.28
CA ALA A 272 -27.66 -10.56 -18.99
C ALA A 272 -26.23 -10.61 -19.55
N ALA A 273 -26.02 -10.20 -20.80
CA ALA A 273 -24.69 -10.11 -21.40
C ALA A 273 -23.76 -9.16 -20.63
N ALA A 274 -24.27 -8.00 -20.19
CA ALA A 274 -23.52 -7.07 -19.36
C ALA A 274 -23.23 -7.59 -17.94
N GLU A 275 -24.02 -8.56 -17.43
CA GLU A 275 -23.76 -9.23 -16.16
C GLU A 275 -22.73 -10.36 -16.31
N GLU A 276 -22.66 -11.04 -17.47
CA GLU A 276 -21.56 -11.95 -17.83
C GLU A 276 -20.24 -11.19 -18.02
N GLU A 277 -20.20 -10.10 -18.79
CA GLU A 277 -19.02 -9.24 -18.93
C GLU A 277 -18.52 -8.70 -17.58
N ALA A 278 -19.44 -8.30 -16.68
CA ALA A 278 -19.08 -7.86 -15.33
C ALA A 278 -18.56 -8.99 -14.44
N ALA A 279 -18.97 -10.24 -14.66
CA ALA A 279 -18.44 -11.40 -13.95
C ALA A 279 -17.02 -11.75 -14.45
N GLU A 280 -16.77 -11.72 -15.76
CA GLU A 280 -15.44 -11.91 -16.33
C GLU A 280 -14.44 -10.85 -15.83
N LEU A 281 -14.84 -9.57 -15.81
CA LEU A 281 -14.01 -8.48 -15.29
C LEU A 281 -13.68 -8.63 -13.80
N ARG A 282 -14.62 -9.13 -12.98
CA ARG A 282 -14.34 -9.46 -11.57
C ARG A 282 -13.31 -10.58 -11.45
N GLN A 283 -13.46 -11.65 -12.22
CA GLN A 283 -12.52 -12.78 -12.22
C GLN A 283 -11.11 -12.35 -12.68
N GLN A 284 -11.01 -11.47 -13.68
CA GLN A 284 -9.74 -10.87 -14.09
C GLN A 284 -9.12 -10.00 -13.00
N LEU A 285 -9.93 -9.23 -12.26
CA LEU A 285 -9.47 -8.37 -11.18
C LEU A 285 -8.99 -9.17 -9.95
N GLU A 286 -9.70 -10.24 -9.58
CA GLU A 286 -9.24 -11.20 -8.56
C GLU A 286 -7.92 -11.88 -8.95
N ALA A 287 -7.77 -12.27 -10.22
CA ALA A 287 -6.52 -12.83 -10.74
C ALA A 287 -5.36 -11.82 -10.70
N ALA A 288 -5.63 -10.55 -11.04
CA ALA A 288 -4.65 -9.47 -10.98
C ALA A 288 -4.25 -9.14 -9.53
N GLN A 289 -5.20 -9.14 -8.58
CA GLN A 289 -4.92 -8.99 -7.16
C GLN A 289 -4.08 -10.16 -6.62
N ALA A 290 -4.40 -11.40 -7.00
CA ALA A 290 -3.62 -12.57 -6.62
C ALA A 290 -2.17 -12.52 -7.17
N ALA A 291 -1.99 -12.07 -8.41
CA ALA A 291 -0.66 -11.84 -8.99
C ALA A 291 0.11 -10.75 -8.23
N SER A 292 -0.53 -9.61 -7.93
CA SER A 292 0.09 -8.53 -7.15
C SER A 292 0.50 -8.97 -5.74
N MET A 293 -0.34 -9.77 -5.06
CA MET A 293 -0.02 -10.35 -3.74
C MET A 293 1.14 -11.36 -3.83
N GLN A 294 1.29 -12.06 -4.96
CA GLN A 294 2.42 -12.96 -5.18
C GLN A 294 3.72 -12.18 -5.42
N ASP A 295 3.67 -11.06 -6.13
CA ASP A 295 4.85 -10.22 -6.39
C ASP A 295 5.29 -9.41 -5.17
N THR A 296 4.38 -8.95 -4.31
CA THR A 296 4.76 -8.37 -3.01
C THR A 296 5.41 -9.42 -2.12
N ALA A 297 4.85 -10.64 -2.02
CA ALA A 297 5.47 -11.73 -1.26
C ALA A 297 6.86 -12.13 -1.81
N ARG A 298 7.10 -11.99 -3.12
CA ARG A 298 8.44 -12.16 -3.73
C ARG A 298 9.40 -11.03 -3.36
N ALA A 299 8.92 -9.78 -3.30
CA ALA A 299 9.72 -8.63 -2.86
C ALA A 299 10.13 -8.79 -1.39
N ASP A 300 9.19 -9.08 -0.50
CA ASP A 300 9.46 -9.33 0.94
C ASP A 300 10.49 -10.46 1.13
N ALA A 301 10.36 -11.55 0.37
CA ALA A 301 11.31 -12.67 0.39
C ALA A 301 12.70 -12.33 -0.17
N MET A 302 12.84 -11.27 -0.98
CA MET A 302 14.12 -10.74 -1.45
C MET A 302 14.72 -9.75 -0.46
N GLU A 303 13.90 -8.91 0.19
CA GLU A 303 14.33 -8.04 1.29
C GLU A 303 14.85 -8.87 2.48
N ALA A 304 14.17 -9.96 2.85
CA ALA A 304 14.63 -10.88 3.87
C ALA A 304 16.03 -11.45 3.55
N LYS A 305 16.29 -11.87 2.31
CA LYS A 305 17.61 -12.35 1.87
C LYS A 305 18.67 -11.25 1.88
N LEU A 306 18.30 -10.01 1.56
CA LEU A 306 19.21 -8.86 1.65
C LEU A 306 19.53 -8.52 3.11
N ALA A 307 18.57 -8.65 4.02
CA ALA A 307 18.78 -8.50 5.47
C ALA A 307 19.71 -9.59 6.01
N GLU A 308 19.51 -10.86 5.64
CA GLU A 308 20.43 -11.96 5.97
C GLU A 308 21.84 -11.71 5.42
N ALA A 309 21.98 -11.25 4.17
CA ALA A 309 23.27 -10.93 3.58
C ALA A 309 24.00 -9.77 4.30
N ARG A 310 23.26 -8.74 4.74
CA ARG A 310 23.79 -7.66 5.59
C ARG A 310 24.27 -8.18 6.94
N GLN A 311 23.47 -9.00 7.63
CA GLN A 311 23.87 -9.63 8.90
C GLN A 311 25.12 -10.52 8.75
N GLN A 312 25.26 -11.23 7.62
CA GLN A 312 26.47 -12.00 7.31
C GLN A 312 27.68 -11.09 7.08
N MET A 313 27.51 -9.94 6.42
CA MET A 313 28.58 -8.96 6.25
C MET A 313 29.00 -8.35 7.60
N ASP A 314 28.05 -7.89 8.41
CA ASP A 314 28.31 -7.32 9.74
C ASP A 314 29.04 -8.33 10.64
N TRP A 315 28.64 -9.61 10.59
CA TRP A 315 29.34 -10.69 11.29
C TRP A 315 30.77 -10.90 10.79
N GLN A 316 31.01 -10.84 9.47
CA GLN A 316 32.36 -10.90 8.90
C GLN A 316 33.21 -9.70 9.32
N THR A 317 32.65 -8.48 9.32
CA THR A 317 33.34 -7.25 9.76
C THR A 317 33.72 -7.32 11.24
N LEU A 318 32.80 -7.75 12.12
CA LEU A 318 33.09 -8.00 13.53
C LEU A 318 34.19 -9.06 13.68
N ARG A 319 34.14 -10.14 12.91
CA ARG A 319 35.13 -11.22 12.96
C ARG A 319 36.52 -10.77 12.48
N ILE A 320 36.59 -9.87 11.50
CA ILE A 320 37.85 -9.25 11.06
C ILE A 320 38.41 -8.37 12.19
N ALA A 321 37.60 -7.53 12.82
CA ALA A 321 38.02 -6.68 13.94
C ALA A 321 38.54 -7.49 15.14
N GLU A 322 37.90 -8.62 15.50
CA GLU A 322 38.40 -9.56 16.51
C GLU A 322 39.78 -10.14 16.14
N LEU A 323 39.97 -10.50 14.87
CA LEU A 323 41.24 -11.05 14.38
C LEU A 323 42.35 -9.99 14.36
N GLU A 324 42.04 -8.75 14.01
CA GLU A 324 42.99 -7.62 14.06
C GLU A 324 43.38 -7.29 15.51
N GLN A 325 42.41 -7.28 16.44
CA GLN A 325 42.66 -7.06 17.86
C GLN A 325 43.56 -8.16 18.46
N THR A 326 43.28 -9.44 18.16
CA THR A 326 44.10 -10.57 18.62
C THR A 326 45.47 -10.60 17.96
N TRP A 327 45.59 -10.18 16.70
CA TRP A 327 46.88 -10.03 16.02
C TRP A 327 47.73 -8.90 16.63
N GLY A 328 47.12 -7.77 16.99
CA GLY A 328 47.76 -6.68 17.72
C GLY A 328 48.29 -7.13 19.09
N LEU A 329 47.51 -7.89 19.85
CA LEU A 329 47.96 -8.52 21.10
C LEU A 329 49.15 -9.48 20.86
N GLY A 330 49.09 -10.28 19.79
CA GLY A 330 50.19 -11.17 19.39
C GLY A 330 51.46 -10.44 18.92
N GLN A 331 51.37 -9.20 18.44
CA GLN A 331 52.55 -8.34 18.23
C GLN A 331 53.09 -7.79 19.54
N LEU A 332 52.21 -7.34 20.44
CA LEU A 332 52.58 -6.81 21.74
C LEU A 332 53.33 -7.86 22.58
N MET A 333 52.83 -9.09 22.62
CA MET A 333 53.50 -10.22 23.27
C MET A 333 54.91 -10.48 22.71
N ARG A 334 55.08 -10.44 21.38
CA ARG A 334 56.40 -10.62 20.74
C ARG A 334 57.38 -9.48 21.06
N LYS A 335 56.89 -8.24 21.24
CA LYS A 335 57.72 -7.12 21.73
C LYS A 335 58.18 -7.36 23.17
N TYR A 336 57.25 -7.68 24.08
CA TYR A 336 57.58 -8.00 25.47
C TYR A 336 58.52 -9.21 25.59
N GLU A 337 58.34 -10.25 24.80
CA GLU A 337 59.25 -11.40 24.78
C GLU A 337 60.67 -10.99 24.35
N GLY A 338 60.80 -10.15 23.32
CA GLY A 338 62.07 -9.58 22.89
C GLY A 338 62.73 -8.69 23.96
N GLU A 339 61.95 -7.92 24.72
CA GLU A 339 62.44 -7.12 25.84
C GLU A 339 62.90 -7.99 27.02
N VAL A 340 62.15 -9.04 27.36
CA VAL A 340 62.54 -10.02 28.39
C VAL A 340 63.82 -10.77 27.98
N GLN A 341 63.98 -11.13 26.70
CA GLN A 341 65.21 -11.72 26.18
C GLN A 341 66.39 -10.73 26.27
N ARG A 342 66.18 -9.45 25.93
CA ARG A 342 67.20 -8.39 26.07
C ARG A 342 67.64 -8.20 27.52
N LEU A 343 66.69 -8.13 28.46
CA LEU A 343 66.97 -7.98 29.89
C LEU A 343 67.71 -9.19 30.47
N ARG A 344 67.39 -10.41 30.02
CA ARG A 344 68.15 -11.62 30.38
C ARG A 344 69.59 -11.56 29.90
N LEU A 345 69.81 -11.17 28.64
CA LEU A 345 71.15 -11.00 28.06
C LEU A 345 71.97 -9.92 28.78
N GLN A 346 71.33 -8.82 29.16
CA GLN A 346 71.95 -7.77 29.97
C GLN A 346 72.34 -8.31 31.35
N PHE A 347 71.41 -8.93 32.08
CA PHE A 347 71.68 -9.52 33.40
C PHE A 347 72.79 -10.58 33.37
N ASP A 348 72.85 -11.42 32.32
CA ASP A 348 73.95 -12.37 32.14
C ASP A 348 75.29 -11.70 31.84
N THR A 349 75.28 -10.51 31.22
CA THR A 349 76.49 -9.70 30.99
C THR A 349 76.94 -9.06 32.30
N ASP A 350 76.05 -8.33 32.98
CA ASP A 350 76.31 -7.72 34.29
C ASP A 350 76.81 -8.75 35.31
N ARG A 351 76.27 -9.97 35.28
CA ARG A 351 76.72 -11.08 36.13
C ARG A 351 78.14 -11.56 35.79
N ARG A 352 78.52 -11.61 34.51
CA ARG A 352 79.91 -11.93 34.11
C ARG A 352 80.85 -10.82 34.54
N ASP A 353 80.49 -9.56 34.30
CA ASP A 353 81.31 -8.41 34.67
C ASP A 353 81.54 -8.36 36.20
N LEU A 354 80.50 -8.63 37.01
CA LEU A 354 80.63 -8.77 38.46
C LEU A 354 81.47 -9.98 38.89
N GLN A 355 81.38 -11.11 38.18
CA GLN A 355 82.24 -12.27 38.43
C GLN A 355 83.71 -11.98 38.08
N GLU A 356 83.97 -11.24 37.01
CA GLU A 356 85.32 -10.79 36.64
C GLU A 356 85.87 -9.78 37.65
N GLN A 357 85.06 -8.81 38.09
CA GLN A 357 85.43 -7.87 39.16
C GLN A 357 85.74 -8.59 40.47
N LEU A 358 84.93 -9.58 40.86
CA LEU A 358 85.19 -10.42 42.04
C LEU A 358 86.47 -11.24 41.88
N ALA A 359 86.73 -11.82 40.71
CA ALA A 359 87.96 -12.56 40.44
C ALA A 359 89.20 -11.64 40.45
N GLN A 360 89.09 -10.40 39.95
CA GLN A 360 90.14 -9.38 40.03
C GLN A 360 90.38 -8.94 41.48
N ALA A 361 89.32 -8.66 42.24
CA ALA A 361 89.41 -8.31 43.66
C ALA A 361 90.02 -9.45 44.50
N GLN A 362 89.65 -10.71 44.23
CA GLN A 362 90.26 -11.89 44.85
C GLN A 362 91.74 -12.02 44.48
N ARG A 363 92.14 -11.75 43.24
CA ARG A 363 93.57 -11.73 42.86
C ARG A 363 94.34 -10.63 43.60
N GLN A 364 93.74 -9.44 43.78
CA GLN A 364 94.32 -8.35 44.57
C GLN A 364 94.39 -8.68 46.06
N GLN A 365 93.37 -9.36 46.61
CA GLN A 365 93.39 -9.90 47.97
C GLN A 365 94.45 -10.99 48.11
N HIS A 366 94.59 -11.92 47.18
CA HIS A 366 95.64 -12.94 47.25
C HIS A 366 97.06 -12.37 47.10
N THR A 367 97.29 -11.30 46.33
CA THR A 367 98.61 -10.64 46.31
C THR A 367 98.90 -9.82 47.57
N THR A 368 97.91 -9.17 48.16
CA THR A 368 98.07 -8.44 49.45
C THR A 368 98.15 -9.38 50.66
N VAL A 369 97.43 -10.50 50.65
CA VAL A 369 97.49 -11.55 51.67
C VAL A 369 98.74 -12.42 51.49
N ALA A 370 99.27 -12.63 50.28
CA ALA A 370 100.60 -13.23 50.10
C ALA A 370 101.73 -12.34 50.67
N ALA A 371 101.52 -11.03 50.78
CA ALA A 371 102.42 -10.12 51.49
C ALA A 371 102.16 -10.03 53.01
N SER A 372 101.07 -10.62 53.53
CA SER A 372 100.61 -10.41 54.91
C SER A 372 100.26 -11.70 55.68
N SER A 373 100.26 -12.87 55.04
CA SER A 373 99.82 -14.14 55.64
C SER A 373 101.00 -14.93 56.22
N SER A 374 101.47 -14.45 57.36
CA SER A 374 101.94 -15.36 58.41
C SER A 374 100.97 -15.25 59.58
N MET A 375 100.41 -16.41 59.98
CA MET A 375 99.51 -16.67 61.13
C MET A 375 97.98 -16.60 60.89
N GLN A 376 97.35 -17.75 61.18
CA GLN A 376 96.04 -17.95 61.84
C GLN A 376 94.73 -17.50 61.13
N GLU A 377 93.56 -18.06 61.45
CA GLU A 377 93.16 -19.44 61.80
C GLU A 377 91.62 -19.54 61.73
N GLN A 378 91.08 -20.73 61.43
CA GLN A 378 89.78 -21.27 61.88
C GLN A 378 88.42 -20.53 61.71
N MET A 379 87.42 -21.37 61.36
CA MET A 379 85.97 -21.31 61.71
C MET A 379 85.00 -20.41 60.90
N GLY A 380 83.85 -21.00 60.55
CA GLY A 380 82.63 -20.27 60.13
C GLY A 380 81.81 -20.93 59.01
N ALA A 381 80.66 -21.53 59.34
CA ALA A 381 79.67 -22.04 58.38
C ALA A 381 78.44 -21.10 58.28
N PRO A 382 77.62 -21.18 57.22
CA PRO A 382 76.20 -20.88 57.41
C PRO A 382 75.19 -21.81 56.70
N LEU A 383 74.13 -22.06 57.48
CA LEU A 383 72.74 -22.47 57.24
C LEU A 383 72.13 -22.41 55.82
N SER A 384 71.22 -23.37 55.59
CA SER A 384 70.26 -23.44 54.48
C SER A 384 68.84 -23.05 54.96
N MET A 385 68.05 -22.39 54.10
CA MET A 385 66.65 -22.03 54.35
C MET A 385 65.77 -22.40 53.14
N GLN A 386 64.67 -23.11 53.39
CA GLN A 386 63.55 -23.33 52.45
C GLN A 386 62.44 -22.29 52.69
N PRO A 387 61.67 -21.93 51.66
CA PRO A 387 60.29 -21.48 51.78
C PRO A 387 59.28 -22.51 51.22
N SER A 388 58.02 -22.36 51.64
CA SER A 388 56.91 -23.31 51.49
C SER A 388 55.77 -22.80 50.59
N ASP A 389 55.05 -23.73 49.96
CA ASP A 389 53.77 -23.49 49.24
C ASP A 389 52.59 -23.19 50.19
N PRO A 390 51.50 -22.60 49.67
CA PRO A 390 50.16 -23.01 50.13
C PRO A 390 49.03 -23.04 49.05
N LEU A 391 48.24 -24.13 49.07
CA LEU A 391 46.75 -24.19 49.17
C LEU A 391 45.89 -23.35 48.18
N ASP A 392 45.15 -23.96 47.25
CA ASP A 392 43.84 -24.67 47.36
C ASP A 392 42.60 -23.79 47.11
N SER A 393 41.70 -24.25 46.24
CA SER A 393 40.46 -23.54 45.84
C SER A 393 39.33 -24.51 45.51
N SER A 394 38.30 -24.57 46.37
CA SER A 394 37.17 -25.50 46.23
C SER A 394 35.84 -24.91 46.73
N ALA A 395 35.24 -23.98 45.97
CA ALA A 395 33.98 -23.33 46.37
C ALA A 395 33.08 -22.90 45.18
N TRP A 396 32.50 -23.85 44.42
CA TRP A 396 31.58 -23.56 43.29
C TRP A 396 30.48 -24.63 43.08
N LYS A 397 29.77 -25.07 44.13
CA LYS A 397 28.82 -26.20 44.01
C LYS A 397 27.52 -26.11 44.81
N ALA A 398 26.80 -24.97 44.76
CA ALA A 398 25.47 -24.82 45.35
C ALA A 398 24.67 -23.67 44.71
N LEU A 399 24.03 -23.87 43.53
CA LEU A 399 23.27 -22.78 42.88
C LEU A 399 22.11 -23.18 41.94
N PHE A 400 21.58 -24.41 41.98
CA PHE A 400 20.40 -24.78 41.17
C PHE A 400 19.45 -25.77 41.87
N GLU A 401 18.28 -25.27 42.29
CA GLU A 401 17.07 -26.02 42.65
C GLU A 401 15.84 -25.31 42.03
N GLU A 402 14.78 -26.05 41.67
CA GLU A 402 13.54 -25.56 41.04
C GLU A 402 12.27 -26.18 41.69
N PRO A 403 11.10 -25.50 41.69
CA PRO A 403 9.78 -26.09 41.99
C PRO A 403 8.67 -25.87 40.92
N SER A 404 7.47 -26.45 41.12
CA SER A 404 6.50 -26.88 40.08
C SER A 404 5.01 -26.43 40.21
N HIS A 405 4.15 -26.80 39.20
CA HIS A 405 2.65 -26.78 39.11
C HIS A 405 1.94 -25.49 38.56
N GLN A 406 0.67 -25.43 38.06
CA GLN A 406 -0.46 -26.41 37.93
C GLN A 406 -1.43 -26.18 36.70
N LEU A 407 -2.78 -26.29 36.84
CA LEU A 407 -3.93 -26.26 35.85
C LEU A 407 -5.19 -25.60 36.52
N PRO A 408 -6.36 -25.21 35.89
CA PRO A 408 -7.42 -26.15 35.34
C PRO A 408 -8.64 -25.66 34.42
N THR A 409 -9.43 -26.65 33.91
CA THR A 409 -10.94 -26.78 33.70
C THR A 409 -11.85 -26.09 32.62
N GLU A 410 -12.90 -26.85 32.21
CA GLU A 410 -14.04 -26.60 31.27
C GLU A 410 -15.43 -26.41 31.97
N VAL A 411 -16.49 -25.99 31.25
CA VAL A 411 -17.95 -26.07 31.60
C VAL A 411 -18.86 -26.24 30.35
N GLN A 412 -20.06 -26.83 30.47
CA GLN A 412 -20.99 -27.29 29.40
C GLN A 412 -22.50 -27.01 29.70
N ASP A 413 -23.40 -27.23 28.71
CA ASP A 413 -24.91 -27.35 28.74
C ASP A 413 -25.80 -26.07 28.95
N GLY A 414 -27.07 -25.95 28.46
CA GLY A 414 -27.90 -26.75 27.53
C GLY A 414 -29.44 -26.42 27.55
N TRP A 415 -30.22 -27.01 26.59
CA TRP A 415 -31.71 -27.30 26.58
C TRP A 415 -32.83 -26.20 26.57
N CYS A 416 -33.83 -26.29 25.65
CA CYS A 416 -35.24 -26.74 25.90
C CYS A 416 -36.29 -26.43 24.77
N GLN A 417 -37.33 -27.28 24.65
CA GLN A 417 -38.54 -27.14 23.80
C GLN A 417 -39.82 -26.84 24.63
N THR A 418 -40.92 -26.39 23.99
CA THR A 418 -42.31 -26.82 24.31
C THR A 418 -43.34 -26.42 23.23
N ASP A 419 -44.30 -27.31 22.94
CA ASP A 419 -45.50 -27.11 22.09
C ASP A 419 -46.80 -27.01 22.92
N GLY A 420 -47.89 -26.43 22.35
CA GLY A 420 -49.25 -26.94 22.60
C GLY A 420 -50.46 -25.98 22.58
N SER A 421 -51.48 -26.32 21.75
CA SER A 421 -52.90 -25.91 21.82
C SER A 421 -53.27 -24.43 21.50
N CYS A 422 -54.48 -24.05 21.02
CA CYS A 422 -55.67 -24.80 20.55
C CYS A 422 -56.50 -23.91 19.58
N ALA A 423 -57.40 -24.50 18.79
CA ALA A 423 -58.10 -23.80 17.69
C ALA A 423 -59.31 -22.92 18.09
N THR A 424 -59.32 -21.66 17.66
CA THR A 424 -60.54 -20.82 17.51
C THR A 424 -60.36 -19.75 16.42
N SER A 425 -61.34 -19.66 15.49
CA SER A 425 -61.47 -18.65 14.41
C SER A 425 -60.45 -18.70 13.27
N LEU A 426 -60.81 -19.35 12.15
CA LEU A 426 -59.99 -19.46 10.94
C LEU A 426 -59.59 -18.10 10.31
N GLU A 427 -60.42 -17.06 10.44
CA GLU A 427 -60.09 -15.71 9.97
C GLU A 427 -59.08 -15.02 10.90
N ALA A 428 -59.25 -15.16 12.22
CA ALA A 428 -58.26 -14.65 13.18
C ALA A 428 -56.91 -15.37 13.08
N TRP A 429 -56.90 -16.65 12.65
CA TRP A 429 -55.66 -17.41 12.39
C TRP A 429 -54.96 -16.95 11.12
N ALA A 430 -55.69 -16.51 10.08
CA ALA A 430 -55.09 -15.88 8.91
C ALA A 430 -54.48 -14.50 9.24
N GLU A 431 -55.16 -13.70 10.07
CA GLU A 431 -54.59 -12.43 10.57
C GLU A 431 -53.40 -12.65 11.51
N HIS A 432 -53.47 -13.65 12.41
CA HIS A 432 -52.37 -13.99 13.32
C HIS A 432 -51.13 -14.48 12.57
N THR A 433 -51.29 -15.38 11.59
CA THR A 433 -50.17 -15.87 10.78
C THR A 433 -49.55 -14.78 9.91
N LEU A 434 -50.33 -13.82 9.40
CA LEU A 434 -49.80 -12.62 8.72
C LEU A 434 -49.05 -11.69 9.69
N LEU A 435 -49.53 -11.53 10.92
CA LEU A 435 -48.86 -10.72 11.96
C LEU A 435 -47.59 -11.40 12.49
N GLU A 436 -47.57 -12.73 12.59
CA GLU A 436 -46.36 -13.51 12.90
C GLU A 436 -45.35 -13.46 11.76
N ALA A 437 -45.79 -13.64 10.51
CA ALA A 437 -44.90 -13.48 9.34
C ALA A 437 -44.31 -12.06 9.27
N ALA A 438 -45.11 -11.03 9.54
CA ALA A 438 -44.64 -9.65 9.62
C ALA A 438 -43.67 -9.42 10.79
N ARG A 439 -43.88 -10.06 11.95
CA ARG A 439 -42.92 -10.02 13.08
C ARG A 439 -41.59 -10.68 12.72
N MET A 440 -41.63 -11.89 12.16
CA MET A 440 -40.43 -12.63 11.75
C MET A 440 -39.63 -11.85 10.69
N GLU A 441 -40.30 -11.20 9.74
CA GLU A 441 -39.61 -10.35 8.75
C GLU A 441 -39.04 -9.07 9.38
N ILE A 442 -39.72 -8.45 10.36
CA ILE A 442 -39.18 -7.31 11.13
C ILE A 442 -37.96 -7.73 11.97
N GLU A 443 -37.96 -8.92 12.57
CA GLU A 443 -36.82 -9.45 13.31
C GLU A 443 -35.65 -9.76 12.39
N ARG A 444 -35.90 -10.45 11.26
CA ARG A 444 -34.91 -10.66 10.20
C ARG A 444 -34.30 -9.34 9.69
N LEU A 445 -35.12 -8.31 9.46
CA LEU A 445 -34.62 -7.00 9.02
C LEU A 445 -33.80 -6.27 10.09
N LYS A 446 -34.06 -6.53 11.38
CA LYS A 446 -33.20 -6.02 12.47
C LYS A 446 -31.88 -6.77 12.55
N GLU A 447 -31.89 -8.09 12.41
CA GLU A 447 -30.68 -8.92 12.36
C GLU A 447 -29.80 -8.48 11.18
N LEU A 448 -30.36 -8.38 9.98
CA LEU A 448 -29.63 -7.97 8.78
C LEU A 448 -29.11 -6.52 8.85
N ASN A 449 -29.80 -5.63 9.57
CA ASN A 449 -29.31 -4.28 9.83
C ASN A 449 -28.21 -4.26 10.91
N ALA A 450 -28.25 -5.15 11.90
CA ALA A 450 -27.16 -5.33 12.86
C ALA A 450 -25.91 -5.92 12.19
N GLU A 451 -26.06 -6.94 11.33
CA GLU A 451 -24.99 -7.48 10.50
C GLU A 451 -24.37 -6.42 9.58
N LEU A 452 -25.19 -5.53 8.99
CA LEU A 452 -24.69 -4.42 8.17
C LEU A 452 -23.87 -3.41 8.99
N LEU A 453 -24.33 -3.07 10.20
CA LEU A 453 -23.61 -2.18 11.12
C LEU A 453 -22.30 -2.81 11.61
N ASP A 454 -22.30 -4.11 11.93
CA ASP A 454 -21.10 -4.85 12.32
C ASP A 454 -20.11 -4.96 11.15
N SER A 455 -20.60 -5.16 9.92
CA SER A 455 -19.78 -5.12 8.69
C SER A 455 -19.13 -3.75 8.48
N GLN A 456 -19.90 -2.66 8.61
CA GLN A 456 -19.35 -1.30 8.53
C GLN A 456 -18.35 -0.99 9.64
N MET A 457 -18.59 -1.47 10.87
CA MET A 457 -17.65 -1.38 11.99
C MET A 457 -16.34 -2.12 11.70
N GLN A 458 -16.40 -3.32 11.10
CA GLN A 458 -15.22 -4.09 10.70
C GLN A 458 -14.44 -3.39 9.58
N GLU A 459 -15.11 -2.86 8.55
CA GLU A 459 -14.46 -2.06 7.50
C GLU A 459 -13.77 -0.82 8.08
N HIS A 460 -14.44 -0.09 8.99
CA HIS A 460 -13.84 1.05 9.68
C HIS A 460 -12.63 0.66 10.53
N GLN A 461 -12.69 -0.48 11.23
CA GLN A 461 -11.59 -0.99 12.04
C GLN A 461 -10.38 -1.37 11.16
N LEU A 462 -10.61 -2.03 10.01
CA LEU A 462 -9.58 -2.35 9.02
C LEU A 462 -8.96 -1.08 8.41
N ALA A 463 -9.75 -0.03 8.17
CA ALA A 463 -9.27 1.27 7.72
C ALA A 463 -8.40 1.95 8.80
N VAL A 464 -8.81 1.92 10.07
CA VAL A 464 -8.01 2.46 11.20
C VAL A 464 -6.70 1.69 11.37
N ASP A 465 -6.72 0.36 11.27
CA ASP A 465 -5.51 -0.45 11.46
C ASP A 465 -4.56 -0.42 10.26
N SER A 466 -5.07 -0.15 9.04
CA SER A 466 -4.21 0.14 7.88
C SER A 466 -3.58 1.54 8.00
N ALA A 467 -4.33 2.55 8.45
CA ALA A 467 -3.79 3.89 8.73
C ALA A 467 -2.70 3.86 9.82
N ARG A 468 -2.89 3.09 10.90
CA ARG A 468 -1.89 2.88 11.96
C ARG A 468 -0.61 2.20 11.44
N ARG A 469 -0.73 1.22 10.53
CA ARG A 469 0.43 0.59 9.88
C ARG A 469 1.19 1.58 8.99
N ALA A 470 0.48 2.41 8.23
CA ALA A 470 1.09 3.48 7.45
C ALA A 470 1.81 4.51 8.34
N GLU A 471 1.19 4.91 9.46
CA GLU A 471 1.81 5.82 10.44
C GLU A 471 3.08 5.21 11.07
N ALA A 472 3.04 3.93 11.46
CA ALA A 472 4.21 3.24 11.98
C ALA A 472 5.36 3.20 10.97
N GLY A 473 5.09 2.88 9.70
CA GLY A 473 6.09 2.90 8.63
C GLY A 473 6.65 4.29 8.34
N LEU A 474 5.85 5.36 8.47
CA LEU A 474 6.35 6.74 8.37
C LEU A 474 7.25 7.12 9.54
N ARG A 475 6.90 6.72 10.77
CA ARG A 475 7.73 6.93 11.97
C ARG A 475 9.07 6.20 11.88
N GLU A 476 9.09 4.97 11.35
CA GLU A 476 10.33 4.22 11.12
C GLU A 476 11.24 4.89 10.08
N ARG A 477 10.67 5.36 8.96
CA ARG A 477 11.42 6.13 7.93
C ARG A 477 11.98 7.43 8.49
N LEU A 478 11.21 8.15 9.32
CA LEU A 478 11.68 9.36 10.00
C LEU A 478 12.85 9.05 10.95
N TYR A 479 12.74 8.00 11.77
CA TYR A 479 13.81 7.57 12.67
C TYR A 479 15.10 7.18 11.91
N MET A 480 14.97 6.48 10.78
CA MET A 480 16.12 6.16 9.93
C MET A 480 16.76 7.42 9.31
N ALA A 481 15.95 8.37 8.83
CA ALA A 481 16.45 9.65 8.32
C ALA A 481 17.12 10.51 9.41
N GLU A 482 16.59 10.53 10.63
CA GLU A 482 17.22 11.18 11.80
C GLU A 482 18.56 10.52 12.14
N ARG A 483 18.65 9.19 12.08
CA ARG A 483 19.88 8.45 12.31
C ARG A 483 20.94 8.70 11.23
N GLU A 484 20.54 8.78 9.95
CA GLU A 484 21.43 9.17 8.86
C GLU A 484 21.93 10.63 8.99
N LEU A 485 21.05 11.55 9.40
CA LEU A 485 21.44 12.94 9.69
C LEU A 485 22.38 13.04 10.89
N ALA A 486 22.18 12.22 11.94
CA ALA A 486 23.10 12.13 13.06
C ALA A 486 24.47 11.60 12.64
N HIS A 487 24.52 10.58 11.76
CA HIS A 487 25.77 10.05 11.20
C HIS A 487 26.52 11.12 10.39
N LYS A 488 25.82 11.77 9.45
CA LYS A 488 26.39 12.85 8.61
C LYS A 488 26.84 14.06 9.43
N ASN A 489 26.13 14.42 10.50
CA ASN A 489 26.59 15.44 11.43
C ASN A 489 27.85 15.01 12.19
N GLY A 490 27.95 13.73 12.57
CA GLY A 490 29.16 13.15 13.16
C GLY A 490 30.36 13.20 12.21
N GLU A 491 30.18 12.85 10.94
CA GLU A 491 31.19 12.98 9.88
C GLU A 491 31.63 14.45 9.70
N VAL A 492 30.68 15.38 9.59
CA VAL A 492 30.97 16.82 9.48
C VAL A 492 31.68 17.35 10.73
N GLN A 493 31.39 16.82 11.92
CA GLN A 493 32.08 17.19 13.14
C GLN A 493 33.50 16.61 13.18
N ALA A 494 33.71 15.36 12.78
CA ALA A 494 35.04 14.77 12.65
C ALA A 494 35.91 15.54 11.64
N LEU A 495 35.35 15.93 10.48
CA LEU A 495 36.04 16.76 9.48
C LEU A 495 36.38 18.17 10.02
N ARG A 496 35.55 18.72 10.93
CA ARG A 496 35.87 19.99 11.62
C ARG A 496 36.98 19.81 12.67
N GLU A 497 37.00 18.70 13.38
CA GLU A 497 38.05 18.36 14.34
C GLU A 497 39.39 18.08 13.63
N GLU A 498 39.38 17.39 12.48
CA GLU A 498 40.55 17.29 11.58
C GLU A 498 40.99 18.65 11.03
N ALA A 499 40.06 19.51 10.60
CA ALA A 499 40.40 20.86 10.12
C ALA A 499 41.01 21.75 11.23
N LEU A 500 40.58 21.58 12.49
CA LEU A 500 41.19 22.25 13.65
C LEU A 500 42.56 21.66 13.99
N ALA A 501 42.74 20.34 13.91
CA ALA A 501 44.04 19.70 14.09
C ALA A 501 45.04 20.12 12.98
N ALA A 502 44.58 20.20 11.74
CA ALA A 502 45.34 20.75 10.62
C ALA A 502 45.68 22.24 10.81
N ALA A 503 44.79 23.03 11.43
CA ALA A 503 45.08 24.41 11.81
C ALA A 503 46.16 24.50 12.91
N THR A 504 46.20 23.58 13.89
CA THR A 504 47.30 23.54 14.86
C THR A 504 48.62 23.09 14.25
N LEU A 505 48.61 22.13 13.31
CA LEU A 505 49.80 21.76 12.54
C LEU A 505 50.28 22.90 11.63
N LYS A 506 49.36 23.74 11.13
CA LYS A 506 49.68 24.93 10.36
C LYS A 506 50.37 26.01 11.20
N ASP A 507 50.02 26.19 12.47
CA ASP A 507 50.77 27.08 13.36
C ASP A 507 52.21 26.59 13.61
N GLU A 508 52.46 25.27 13.53
CA GLU A 508 53.82 24.70 13.52
C GLU A 508 54.50 24.79 12.14
N LEU A 509 53.73 24.76 11.04
CA LEU A 509 54.25 24.81 9.66
C LEU A 509 54.52 26.24 9.15
N ASP A 510 53.81 27.26 9.66
CA ASP A 510 54.06 28.69 9.36
C ASP A 510 55.44 29.16 9.89
N ALA A 511 56.15 28.31 10.65
CA ALA A 511 57.59 28.45 10.96
C ALA A 511 58.53 27.99 9.82
N GLY A 512 58.00 27.35 8.77
CA GLY A 512 58.70 26.84 7.59
C GLY A 512 58.29 27.55 6.30
N SER A 513 59.26 27.84 5.42
CA SER A 513 59.09 28.78 4.30
C SER A 513 58.39 28.19 3.06
N HIS A 514 57.07 27.96 3.12
CA HIS A 514 56.23 27.55 1.98
C HIS A 514 54.92 28.36 1.88
N LEU A 515 55.05 29.69 1.73
CA LEU A 515 53.90 30.62 1.74
C LEU A 515 52.94 30.47 0.54
N GLU A 516 53.43 30.10 -0.66
CA GLU A 516 52.60 30.06 -1.88
C GLU A 516 51.59 28.90 -1.87
N GLU A 517 52.01 27.69 -1.47
CA GLU A 517 51.12 26.52 -1.36
C GLU A 517 50.05 26.73 -0.27
N LEU A 518 50.38 27.48 0.79
CA LEU A 518 49.44 27.85 1.84
C LEU A 518 48.42 28.90 1.39
N GLU A 519 48.73 29.75 0.41
CA GLU A 519 47.73 30.67 -0.18
C GLU A 519 46.76 29.93 -1.10
N GLU A 520 47.23 28.95 -1.87
CA GLU A 520 46.35 28.12 -2.71
C GLU A 520 45.40 27.27 -1.84
N LEU A 521 45.92 26.57 -0.83
CA LEU A 521 45.10 25.81 0.12
C LEU A 521 44.09 26.70 0.89
N ARG A 522 44.46 27.95 1.24
CA ARG A 522 43.52 28.92 1.83
C ARG A 522 42.39 29.27 0.85
N ALA A 523 42.70 29.45 -0.44
CA ALA A 523 41.69 29.74 -1.46
C ALA A 523 40.75 28.54 -1.70
N GLU A 524 41.26 27.31 -1.65
CA GLU A 524 40.44 26.09 -1.77
C GLU A 524 39.54 25.89 -0.55
N LEU A 525 40.05 26.09 0.66
CA LEU A 525 39.27 25.97 1.89
C LEU A 525 38.18 27.05 1.97
N GLN A 526 38.42 28.26 1.46
CA GLN A 526 37.39 29.28 1.28
C GLN A 526 36.33 28.90 0.24
N ARG A 527 36.71 28.28 -0.90
CA ARG A 527 35.74 27.75 -1.88
C ARG A 527 34.89 26.63 -1.28
N ALA A 528 35.50 25.72 -0.53
CA ALA A 528 34.79 24.64 0.16
C ALA A 528 33.81 25.19 1.21
N ALA A 529 34.22 26.16 2.02
CA ALA A 529 33.35 26.84 2.99
C ALA A 529 32.11 27.46 2.28
N ALA A 530 32.33 28.24 1.21
CA ALA A 530 31.24 28.84 0.44
C ALA A 530 30.29 27.79 -0.19
N GLN A 531 30.82 26.64 -0.64
CA GLN A 531 30.01 25.52 -1.11
C GLN A 531 29.17 24.88 0.02
N THR A 532 29.73 24.72 1.23
CA THR A 532 28.96 24.20 2.38
C THR A 532 27.85 25.16 2.83
N GLU A 533 28.07 26.47 2.77
CA GLU A 533 27.04 27.48 3.04
C GLU A 533 25.92 27.45 1.98
N LEU A 534 26.27 27.31 0.71
CA LEU A 534 25.30 27.16 -0.38
C LEU A 534 24.44 25.89 -0.22
N LEU A 535 25.06 24.76 0.12
CA LEU A 535 24.35 23.49 0.37
C LEU A 535 23.45 23.59 1.61
N ALA A 536 23.93 24.21 2.70
CA ALA A 536 23.11 24.44 3.90
C ALA A 536 21.87 25.30 3.58
N TRP A 537 22.04 26.35 2.77
CA TRP A 537 20.93 27.19 2.31
C TRP A 537 19.94 26.43 1.40
N GLN A 538 20.42 25.59 0.49
CA GLN A 538 19.57 24.73 -0.34
C GLN A 538 18.76 23.73 0.49
N VAL A 539 19.39 23.07 1.49
CA VAL A 539 18.70 22.19 2.44
C VAL A 539 17.64 22.95 3.23
N GLN A 540 17.91 24.21 3.62
CA GLN A 540 16.93 25.04 4.31
C GLN A 540 15.75 25.43 3.40
N GLN A 541 15.98 25.75 2.12
CA GLN A 541 14.90 25.92 1.14
C GLN A 541 14.06 24.66 0.97
N LEU A 542 14.69 23.48 0.85
CA LEU A 542 13.98 22.22 0.70
C LEU A 542 13.13 21.89 1.94
N LYS A 543 13.64 22.15 3.15
CA LYS A 543 12.86 22.04 4.40
C LYS A 543 11.65 22.97 4.42
N GLN A 544 11.80 24.23 3.97
CA GLN A 544 10.68 25.17 3.87
C GLN A 544 9.64 24.71 2.84
N ARG A 545 10.05 24.24 1.65
CA ARG A 545 9.13 23.71 0.63
C ARG A 545 8.40 22.44 1.08
N ALA A 546 9.09 21.57 1.82
CA ALA A 546 8.47 20.37 2.41
C ALA A 546 7.43 20.73 3.47
N ALA A 547 7.71 21.74 4.31
CA ALA A 547 6.74 22.24 5.29
C ALA A 547 5.51 22.86 4.60
N THR A 548 5.69 23.73 3.61
CA THR A 548 4.55 24.33 2.89
C THR A 548 3.72 23.28 2.13
N ALA A 549 4.36 22.27 1.53
CA ALA A 549 3.65 21.17 0.87
C ALA A 549 2.86 20.28 1.87
N ALA A 550 3.37 20.11 3.10
CA ALA A 550 2.66 19.41 4.16
C ALA A 550 1.44 20.21 4.66
N ASP A 551 1.58 21.53 4.81
CA ASP A 551 0.48 22.44 5.17
C ASP A 551 -0.60 22.49 4.07
N GLU A 552 -0.20 22.56 2.79
CA GLU A 552 -1.10 22.49 1.64
C GLU A 552 -1.86 21.15 1.58
N HIS A 553 -1.17 20.03 1.83
CA HIS A 553 -1.81 18.72 1.88
C HIS A 553 -2.77 18.58 3.07
N ALA A 554 -2.41 19.11 4.25
CA ALA A 554 -3.29 19.13 5.41
C ALA A 554 -4.56 19.96 5.15
N ALA A 555 -4.42 21.13 4.51
CA ALA A 555 -5.54 21.96 4.09
C ALA A 555 -6.45 21.25 3.06
N ALA A 556 -5.86 20.57 2.07
CA ALA A 556 -6.61 19.81 1.07
C ALA A 556 -7.39 18.64 1.69
N VAL A 557 -6.80 17.88 2.62
CA VAL A 557 -7.49 16.83 3.38
C VAL A 557 -8.62 17.41 4.22
N GLN A 558 -8.40 18.54 4.89
CA GLN A 558 -9.43 19.21 5.68
C GLN A 558 -10.59 19.72 4.81
N GLN A 559 -10.30 20.25 3.61
CA GLN A 559 -11.33 20.64 2.63
C GLN A 559 -12.11 19.43 2.12
N GLN A 560 -11.44 18.30 1.84
CA GLN A 560 -12.10 17.06 1.40
C GLN A 560 -13.02 16.48 2.49
N LEU A 561 -12.60 16.53 3.76
CA LEU A 561 -13.44 16.14 4.90
C LEU A 561 -14.66 17.04 5.06
N GLN A 562 -14.51 18.36 4.85
CA GLN A 562 -15.65 19.30 4.85
C GLN A 562 -16.63 19.02 3.70
N GLN A 563 -16.13 18.74 2.49
CA GLN A 563 -16.95 18.36 1.34
C GLN A 563 -17.70 17.05 1.60
N GLY A 564 -17.01 16.01 2.09
CA GLY A 564 -17.65 14.74 2.46
C GLY A 564 -18.74 14.91 3.53
N ALA A 565 -18.53 15.80 4.50
CA ALA A 565 -19.55 16.13 5.51
C ALA A 565 -20.76 16.87 4.92
N THR A 566 -20.55 17.80 3.97
CA THR A 566 -21.68 18.47 3.28
C THR A 566 -22.44 17.53 2.35
N ASP A 567 -21.75 16.64 1.65
CA ASP A 567 -22.36 15.66 0.75
C ASP A 567 -23.16 14.61 1.53
N ALA A 568 -22.63 14.15 2.68
CA ALA A 568 -23.35 13.28 3.60
C ALA A 568 -24.60 13.97 4.17
N ALA A 569 -24.50 15.24 4.58
CA ALA A 569 -25.64 16.01 5.07
C ALA A 569 -26.73 16.20 3.99
N ALA A 570 -26.33 16.44 2.73
CA ALA A 570 -27.24 16.51 1.60
C ALA A 570 -27.91 15.15 1.30
N ALA A 571 -27.17 14.04 1.40
CA ALA A 571 -27.72 12.70 1.23
C ALA A 571 -28.75 12.34 2.33
N VAL A 572 -28.49 12.74 3.58
CA VAL A 572 -29.45 12.58 4.69
C VAL A 572 -30.70 13.42 4.44
N ALA A 573 -30.58 14.69 4.03
CA ALA A 573 -31.73 15.54 3.71
C ALA A 573 -32.61 14.94 2.59
N VAL A 574 -31.99 14.39 1.53
CA VAL A 574 -32.71 13.70 0.44
C VAL A 574 -33.37 12.40 0.92
N ALA A 575 -32.78 11.69 1.88
CA ALA A 575 -33.39 10.51 2.50
C ALA A 575 -34.60 10.89 3.37
N ASP A 576 -34.50 11.96 4.16
CA ASP A 576 -35.58 12.50 4.98
C ASP A 576 -36.77 12.99 4.12
N GLU A 577 -36.50 13.72 3.02
CA GLU A 577 -37.55 14.12 2.07
C GLU A 577 -38.28 12.90 1.47
N ARG A 578 -37.54 11.86 1.08
CA ARG A 578 -38.14 10.60 0.59
C ARG A 578 -38.96 9.90 1.66
N HIS A 579 -38.51 9.90 2.91
CA HIS A 579 -39.26 9.32 4.02
C HIS A 579 -40.55 10.10 4.29
N GLN A 580 -40.51 11.44 4.27
CA GLN A 580 -41.70 12.29 4.38
C GLN A 580 -42.69 12.04 3.23
N GLN A 581 -42.21 11.93 1.99
CA GLN A 581 -43.04 11.59 0.83
C GLN A 581 -43.70 10.22 0.97
N GLN A 582 -42.98 9.21 1.47
CA GLN A 582 -43.54 7.88 1.77
C GLN A 582 -44.60 7.93 2.87
N MET A 583 -44.36 8.69 3.95
CA MET A 583 -45.32 8.88 5.03
C MET A 583 -46.61 9.57 4.55
N LEU A 584 -46.51 10.59 3.70
CA LEU A 584 -47.66 11.24 3.06
C LEU A 584 -48.41 10.29 2.12
N ALA A 585 -47.70 9.50 1.32
CA ALA A 585 -48.32 8.50 0.45
C ALA A 585 -49.08 7.41 1.25
N LEU A 586 -48.54 6.98 2.40
CA LEU A 586 -49.23 6.05 3.31
C LEU A 586 -50.45 6.69 3.99
N GLN A 587 -50.38 7.96 4.39
CA GLN A 587 -51.53 8.69 4.93
C GLN A 587 -52.66 8.84 3.89
N ASN A 588 -52.32 9.16 2.64
CA ASN A 588 -53.28 9.25 1.55
C ASN A 588 -53.97 7.91 1.28
N ARG A 589 -53.19 6.81 1.20
CA ARG A 589 -53.76 5.45 1.07
C ARG A 589 -54.65 5.05 2.25
N LEU A 590 -54.30 5.46 3.47
CA LEU A 590 -55.15 5.22 4.64
C LEU A 590 -56.48 5.99 4.53
N ALA A 591 -56.44 7.24 4.07
CA ALA A 591 -57.64 8.06 3.85
C ALA A 591 -58.53 7.48 2.74
N GLU A 592 -57.94 7.06 1.61
CA GLU A 592 -58.64 6.36 0.52
C GLU A 592 -59.32 5.07 1.02
N ALA A 593 -58.60 4.23 1.77
CA ALA A 593 -59.14 3.01 2.35
C ALA A 593 -60.29 3.28 3.33
N GLN A 594 -60.19 4.34 4.15
CA GLN A 594 -61.29 4.78 5.02
C GLN A 594 -62.51 5.25 4.22
N GLN A 595 -62.30 5.97 3.11
CA GLN A 595 -63.37 6.46 2.24
C GLN A 595 -64.07 5.29 1.51
N GLN A 596 -63.32 4.30 1.02
CA GLN A 596 -63.85 3.05 0.47
C GLN A 596 -64.67 2.27 1.51
N LEU A 597 -64.19 2.19 2.76
CA LEU A 597 -64.94 1.58 3.87
C LEU A 597 -66.25 2.31 4.19
N GLN A 598 -66.28 3.64 4.07
CA GLN A 598 -67.50 4.43 4.23
C GLN A 598 -68.48 4.21 3.06
N ALA A 599 -67.99 4.14 1.82
CA ALA A 599 -68.80 3.81 0.65
C ALA A 599 -69.42 2.41 0.77
N ALA A 600 -68.62 1.38 1.04
CA ALA A 600 -69.12 0.02 1.25
C ALA A 600 -70.13 -0.09 2.41
N ARG A 601 -69.96 0.70 3.49
CA ARG A 601 -70.94 0.79 4.58
C ARG A 601 -72.25 1.45 4.13
N SER A 602 -72.21 2.47 3.26
CA SER A 602 -73.42 3.11 2.75
C SER A 602 -74.17 2.17 1.80
N GLU A 603 -73.47 1.45 0.92
CA GLU A 603 -74.03 0.40 0.05
C GLU A 603 -74.64 -0.77 0.82
N LEU A 604 -73.97 -1.26 1.87
CA LEU A 604 -74.56 -2.25 2.78
C LEU A 604 -75.81 -1.71 3.49
N SER A 605 -75.86 -0.42 3.79
CA SER A 605 -77.05 0.19 4.42
C SER A 605 -78.24 0.30 3.45
N THR A 606 -78.01 0.64 2.17
CA THR A 606 -79.05 0.71 1.15
C THR A 606 -79.56 -0.69 0.79
N LEU A 607 -78.67 -1.68 0.59
CA LEU A 607 -79.04 -3.09 0.42
C LEU A 607 -79.85 -3.63 1.58
N ARG A 608 -79.53 -3.23 2.83
CA ARG A 608 -80.29 -3.63 4.02
C ARG A 608 -81.67 -2.97 4.08
N GLN A 609 -81.81 -1.70 3.68
CA GLN A 609 -83.11 -1.05 3.50
C GLN A 609 -83.93 -1.73 2.40
N GLU A 610 -83.34 -2.05 1.26
CA GLU A 610 -84.01 -2.80 0.19
C GLU A 610 -84.50 -4.16 0.66
N GLN A 611 -83.69 -4.93 1.40
CA GLN A 611 -84.14 -6.21 1.96
C GLN A 611 -85.32 -6.05 2.93
N VAL A 612 -85.33 -5.00 3.77
CA VAL A 612 -86.45 -4.70 4.66
C VAL A 612 -87.71 -4.35 3.86
N LEU A 613 -87.59 -3.52 2.82
CA LEU A 613 -88.71 -3.17 1.93
C LEU A 613 -89.25 -4.40 1.16
N ARG A 614 -88.37 -5.25 0.60
CA ARG A 614 -88.75 -6.49 -0.08
C ARG A 614 -89.43 -7.48 0.89
N ARG A 615 -88.92 -7.64 2.11
CA ARG A 615 -89.57 -8.46 3.16
C ARG A 615 -90.93 -7.89 3.58
N GLY A 616 -91.05 -6.57 3.76
CA GLY A 616 -92.31 -5.91 4.05
C GLY A 616 -93.36 -6.15 2.95
N SER A 617 -92.97 -6.00 1.69
CA SER A 617 -93.81 -6.29 0.53
C SER A 617 -94.28 -7.76 0.48
N LEU A 618 -93.37 -8.71 0.68
CA LEU A 618 -93.70 -10.15 0.74
C LEU A 618 -94.67 -10.48 1.88
N VAL A 619 -94.46 -9.91 3.08
CA VAL A 619 -95.40 -10.09 4.21
C VAL A 619 -96.77 -9.48 3.87
N HIS A 620 -96.82 -8.32 3.20
CA HIS A 620 -98.09 -7.73 2.78
C HIS A 620 -98.81 -8.57 1.71
N GLN A 621 -98.09 -9.15 0.75
CA GLN A 621 -98.66 -10.10 -0.21
C GLN A 621 -99.19 -11.37 0.46
N VAL A 622 -98.45 -11.95 1.42
CA VAL A 622 -98.90 -13.13 2.18
C VAL A 622 -100.14 -12.83 3.03
N VAL A 623 -100.22 -11.63 3.63
CA VAL A 623 -101.42 -11.19 4.37
C VAL A 623 -102.61 -10.95 3.45
N GLN A 624 -102.42 -10.39 2.25
CA GLN A 624 -103.49 -10.24 1.26
C GLN A 624 -103.92 -11.57 0.62
N ALA A 625 -103.01 -12.55 0.53
CA ALA A 625 -103.28 -13.88 -0.01
C ALA A 625 -103.93 -14.85 0.99
N GLN A 626 -104.20 -14.45 2.24
CA GLN A 626 -104.98 -15.29 3.16
C GLN A 626 -106.42 -15.46 2.64
N PRO A 627 -106.87 -16.68 2.31
CA PRO A 627 -108.23 -16.90 1.86
C PRO A 627 -109.19 -16.64 3.02
N ARG A 628 -110.14 -15.71 2.83
CA ARG A 628 -111.23 -15.48 3.78
C ARG A 628 -112.00 -16.78 3.99
N CYS A 629 -111.86 -17.41 5.16
CA CYS A 629 -112.68 -18.56 5.52
C CYS A 629 -114.17 -18.20 5.40
N PRO A 630 -115.00 -19.01 4.72
CA PRO A 630 -116.40 -18.71 4.55
C PRO A 630 -117.10 -18.72 5.91
N ARG A 631 -117.78 -17.60 6.24
CA ARG A 631 -118.67 -17.49 7.40
C ARG A 631 -119.71 -18.62 7.34
N ARG A 632 -119.66 -19.51 8.33
CA ARG A 632 -120.70 -20.52 8.55
C ARG A 632 -121.89 -19.86 9.25
N SER A 633 -122.86 -19.37 8.48
CA SER A 633 -124.10 -18.81 9.01
C SER A 633 -125.05 -19.93 9.46
N LYS A 634 -125.51 -19.83 10.70
CA LYS A 634 -126.90 -20.16 11.09
C LYS A 634 -127.60 -18.83 11.34
#